data_AF-A0AAW5T764-F1
#
_entry.id   AF-A0AAW5T764-F1
#
_cell.length_a   1.000
_cell.length_b   1.000
_cell.length_c   1.000
_cell.angle_alpha   90.00
_cell.angle_beta   90.00
_cell.angle_gamma   90.00
#
_symmetry.space_group_name_H-M   'P 1'
#
loop_
_entity.id
_entity.type
_entity.pdbx_description
1 polymer ?
#
loop_
_entity_poly.entity_id
_entity_poly.type
_entity_poly.pdbx_seq_one_letter_code
_entity_poly.pdbx_strand_id
1 'polypeptide(L)'
;MLKRIAVVGALAMGAALANTTGVAQADDILVVGYDGVEEYYNTEAECREDGPTVHLQINDRAYPYWYCRIGDDRGDTVHWYLWNSDNPN
;
A
#
# COMPACT_ATOMS: atom_id res chain seq x y z
N MET A 1 30.42 -2.08 53.26
CA MET A 1 30.49 -1.87 51.80
C MET A 1 31.46 -2.87 51.20
N LEU A 2 31.00 -3.74 50.31
CA LEU A 2 31.77 -4.28 49.19
C LEU A 2 30.78 -4.67 48.08
N LYS A 3 31.15 -4.36 46.86
CA LYS A 3 30.28 -4.10 45.70
C LYS A 3 30.55 -5.18 44.64
N ARG A 4 29.49 -5.59 43.91
CA ARG A 4 29.51 -6.24 42.58
C ARG A 4 29.95 -7.71 42.64
N ILE A 5 29.48 -8.64 41.80
CA ILE A 5 29.40 -8.57 40.33
C ILE A 5 28.29 -9.52 39.84
N ALA A 6 27.50 -9.04 38.89
CA ALA A 6 26.47 -9.79 38.16
C ALA A 6 27.09 -10.90 37.31
N VAL A 7 26.48 -12.09 37.32
CA VAL A 7 26.85 -13.20 36.44
C VAL A 7 26.16 -13.02 35.10
N VAL A 8 27.01 -12.84 34.09
CA VAL A 8 26.71 -12.75 32.66
C VAL A 8 26.28 -14.13 32.15
N GLY A 9 25.04 -14.22 31.66
CA GLY A 9 24.58 -15.34 30.83
C GLY A 9 24.62 -14.92 29.37
N ALA A 10 25.68 -15.30 28.66
CA ALA A 10 25.80 -15.10 27.23
C ALA A 10 24.85 -16.05 26.47
N LEU A 11 23.88 -15.50 25.73
CA LEU A 11 23.32 -16.17 24.57
C LEU A 11 23.85 -15.47 23.32
N ALA A 12 24.94 -16.01 22.79
CA ALA A 12 25.29 -15.85 21.41
C ALA A 12 24.30 -16.68 20.56
N MET A 13 23.43 -16.00 19.82
CA MET A 13 22.85 -16.53 18.59
C MET A 13 23.11 -15.51 17.49
N GLY A 14 24.31 -15.61 16.91
CA GLY A 14 24.51 -15.15 15.54
C GLY A 14 23.72 -16.04 14.56
N ALA A 15 23.61 -15.53 13.34
CA ALA A 15 22.92 -16.11 12.19
C ALA A 15 21.44 -15.76 12.07
N ALA A 16 21.17 -14.52 11.64
CA ALA A 16 20.58 -14.34 10.33
C ALA A 16 20.88 -12.91 9.88
N LEU A 17 21.92 -12.74 9.06
CA LEU A 17 21.81 -11.78 7.97
C LEU A 17 20.70 -12.33 7.08
N ALA A 18 19.45 -12.14 7.51
CA ALA A 18 18.31 -12.32 6.65
C ALA A 18 18.61 -11.39 5.48
N ASN A 19 18.78 -11.98 4.32
CA ASN A 19 18.76 -11.27 3.06
C ASN A 19 17.41 -10.56 3.02
N THR A 20 17.33 -9.38 3.63
CA THR A 20 16.25 -8.45 3.44
C THR A 20 16.46 -7.93 2.03
N THR A 21 16.10 -8.75 1.05
CA THR A 21 15.55 -8.24 -0.19
C THR A 21 14.41 -7.35 0.26
N GLY A 22 14.72 -6.06 0.47
CA GLY A 22 13.73 -5.05 0.73
C GLY A 22 12.87 -5.02 -0.52
N VAL A 23 11.79 -5.79 -0.51
CA VAL A 23 10.73 -5.61 -1.49
C VAL A 23 10.19 -4.25 -1.13
N ALA A 24 10.59 -3.22 -1.88
CA ALA A 24 9.91 -1.94 -1.84
C ALA A 24 8.42 -2.26 -2.04
N GLN A 25 7.63 -2.08 -0.99
CA GLN A 25 6.19 -2.23 -1.10
C GLN A 25 5.76 -1.06 -1.98
N ALA A 26 5.07 -1.36 -3.08
CA ALA A 26 4.42 -0.31 -3.86
C ALA A 26 3.35 0.31 -2.95
N ASP A 27 3.37 1.64 -2.85
CA ASP A 27 2.35 2.38 -2.11
C ASP A 27 1.17 2.62 -3.05
N ASP A 28 0.11 1.85 -2.85
CA ASP A 28 -1.12 1.94 -3.64
C ASP A 28 -2.16 2.77 -2.90
N ILE A 29 -2.60 3.87 -3.51
CA ILE A 29 -3.53 4.83 -2.93
C ILE A 29 -4.84 4.80 -3.68
N LEU A 30 -5.94 4.60 -2.95
CA LEU A 30 -7.28 4.69 -3.51
C LEU A 30 -7.56 6.12 -3.95
N VAL A 31 -8.02 6.29 -5.19
CA VAL A 31 -8.51 7.58 -5.64
C VAL A 31 -9.89 7.84 -5.04
N VAL A 32 -10.03 8.97 -4.36
CA VAL A 32 -11.26 9.40 -3.68
C VAL A 32 -11.75 10.73 -4.25
N GLY A 33 -13.04 11.00 -4.10
CA GLY A 33 -13.67 12.26 -4.46
C GLY A 33 -13.12 13.45 -3.68
N TYR A 34 -13.50 14.67 -4.10
CA TYR A 34 -13.09 15.92 -3.43
C TYR A 34 -13.57 16.03 -1.98
N ASP A 35 -14.63 15.32 -1.64
CA ASP A 35 -15.19 15.20 -0.30
C ASP A 35 -14.49 14.11 0.55
N GLY A 36 -13.51 13.41 -0.02
CA GLY A 36 -12.79 12.31 0.60
C GLY A 36 -13.58 11.00 0.63
N VAL A 37 -14.69 10.92 -0.10
CA VAL A 37 -15.50 9.71 -0.21
C VAL A 37 -14.92 8.78 -1.28
N GLU A 38 -14.93 7.48 -1.01
CA GLU A 38 -14.51 6.47 -1.96
C GLU A 38 -15.45 6.45 -3.17
N GLU A 39 -14.87 6.62 -4.36
CA GLU A 39 -15.59 6.54 -5.62
C GLU A 39 -15.42 5.13 -6.20
N TYR A 40 -16.49 4.59 -6.76
CA TYR A 40 -16.52 3.24 -7.29
C TYR A 40 -17.18 3.19 -8.66
N TYR A 41 -16.84 2.14 -9.40
CA TYR A 41 -17.35 1.85 -10.73
C TYR A 41 -18.07 0.49 -10.73
N ASN A 42 -19.12 0.36 -11.55
CA ASN A 42 -19.86 -0.89 -11.66
C ASN A 42 -19.10 -1.92 -12.51
N THR A 43 -18.24 -1.45 -13.43
CA THR A 43 -17.48 -2.30 -14.34
C THR A 43 -16.01 -1.88 -14.44
N GLU A 44 -15.15 -2.83 -14.80
CA GLU A 44 -13.73 -2.55 -15.08
C GLU A 44 -13.56 -1.53 -16.21
N ALA A 45 -14.44 -1.61 -17.23
CA ALA A 45 -14.37 -0.76 -18.41
C ALA A 45 -14.57 0.72 -18.06
N GLU A 46 -15.56 1.03 -17.24
CA GLU A 46 -15.81 2.41 -16.75
C GLU A 46 -14.61 2.93 -15.95
N CYS A 47 -14.05 2.12 -15.05
CA CYS A 47 -12.85 2.51 -14.31
C CYS A 47 -11.65 2.80 -15.24
N ARG A 48 -11.44 1.96 -16.26
CA ARG A 48 -10.32 2.13 -17.21
C ARG A 48 -10.51 3.30 -18.17
N GLU A 49 -11.75 3.72 -18.43
CA GLU A 49 -12.06 4.91 -19.21
C GLU A 49 -11.63 6.18 -18.45
N ASP A 50 -11.89 6.22 -17.15
CA ASP A 50 -11.57 7.36 -16.29
C ASP A 50 -10.11 7.40 -15.85
N GLY A 51 -9.45 6.25 -15.66
CA GLY A 51 -8.08 6.14 -15.12
C GLY A 51 -7.01 7.07 -15.72
N PRO A 52 -6.99 7.32 -17.05
CA PRO A 52 -6.06 8.29 -17.65
C PRO A 52 -6.30 9.76 -17.27
N THR A 53 -7.44 10.10 -16.67
CA THR A 53 -7.88 11.48 -16.41
C THR A 53 -8.23 11.78 -14.96
N VAL A 54 -8.66 10.76 -14.21
CA VAL A 54 -9.00 10.85 -12.78
C VAL A 54 -7.77 10.48 -11.96
N HIS A 55 -7.44 11.34 -11.00
CA HIS A 55 -6.15 11.34 -10.32
C HIS A 55 -6.31 11.72 -8.84
N LEU A 56 -5.26 11.49 -8.04
CA LEU A 56 -5.27 11.87 -6.64
C LEU A 56 -5.36 13.39 -6.50
N GLN A 57 -6.16 13.88 -5.55
CA GLN A 57 -6.23 15.31 -5.29
C GLN A 57 -4.97 15.84 -4.58
N ILE A 58 -4.27 14.97 -3.86
CA ILE A 58 -3.10 15.31 -3.05
C ILE A 58 -1.97 14.36 -3.43
N ASN A 59 -0.78 14.93 -3.66
CA ASN A 59 0.46 14.19 -3.93
C ASN A 59 0.44 13.28 -5.18
N ASP A 60 -0.43 13.58 -6.16
CA ASP A 60 -0.59 12.82 -7.41
C ASP A 60 0.72 12.50 -8.13
N ARG A 61 1.64 13.48 -8.17
CA ARG A 61 2.94 13.32 -8.83
C ARG A 61 3.82 12.23 -8.22
N ALA A 62 3.59 11.85 -6.96
CA ALA A 62 4.30 10.75 -6.32
C ALA A 62 3.79 9.38 -6.77
N TYR A 63 2.56 9.32 -7.31
CA TYR A 63 1.88 8.09 -7.70
C TYR A 63 1.42 8.17 -9.17
N PRO A 64 2.35 8.21 -10.14
CA PRO A 64 2.04 8.49 -11.54
C PRO A 64 1.41 7.30 -12.29
N TYR A 65 1.47 6.10 -11.72
CA TYR A 65 0.87 4.91 -12.31
C TYR A 65 -0.54 4.74 -11.76
N TRP A 66 -1.42 4.15 -12.56
CA TRP A 66 -2.78 3.88 -12.15
C TRP A 66 -3.21 2.49 -12.61
N TYR A 67 -4.14 1.91 -11.88
CA TYR A 67 -4.76 0.65 -12.23
C TYR A 67 -6.14 0.51 -11.60
N CYS A 68 -6.98 -0.32 -12.21
CA CYS A 68 -8.30 -0.65 -11.68
C CYS A 68 -8.22 -1.99 -10.97
N ARG A 69 -8.76 -2.07 -9.75
CA ARG A 69 -8.94 -3.35 -9.05
C ARG A 69 -10.30 -3.42 -8.38
N ILE A 70 -10.77 -4.64 -8.21
CA ILE A 70 -11.93 -4.92 -7.37
C ILE A 70 -11.55 -4.62 -5.92
N GLY A 71 -12.41 -3.87 -5.22
CA GLY A 71 -12.26 -3.59 -3.80
C GLY A 71 -12.73 -4.75 -2.94
N ASP A 72 -12.36 -4.74 -1.66
CA ASP A 72 -12.86 -5.71 -0.69
C ASP A 72 -14.25 -5.29 -0.20
N ASP A 73 -15.20 -5.28 -1.13
CA ASP A 73 -16.60 -5.01 -0.82
C ASP A 73 -17.15 -6.18 -0.01
N ARG A 74 -17.42 -5.95 1.27
CA ARG A 74 -17.98 -6.96 2.19
C ARG A 74 -19.48 -7.26 1.93
N GLY A 75 -19.95 -7.10 0.69
CA GLY A 75 -21.37 -7.18 0.30
C GLY A 75 -21.60 -7.95 -1.00
N ASP A 76 -22.86 -7.97 -1.46
CA ASP A 76 -23.33 -8.77 -2.61
C ASP A 76 -22.95 -8.19 -3.98
N THR A 77 -22.43 -6.96 -4.04
CA THR A 77 -22.06 -6.29 -5.30
C THR A 77 -20.55 -6.03 -5.33
N VAL A 78 -19.92 -6.49 -6.41
CA VAL A 78 -18.51 -6.25 -6.71
C VAL A 78 -18.39 -4.88 -7.37
N HIS A 79 -17.62 -3.96 -6.78
CA HIS A 79 -17.27 -2.70 -7.41
C HIS A 79 -15.79 -2.64 -7.77
N TRP A 80 -15.52 -1.82 -8.78
CA TRP A 80 -14.18 -1.49 -9.25
C TRP A 80 -13.75 -0.15 -8.70
N TYR A 81 -12.49 -0.05 -8.36
CA TYR A 81 -11.89 1.13 -7.77
C TYR A 81 -10.63 1.49 -8.53
N LEU A 82 -10.39 2.79 -8.69
CA LEU A 82 -9.19 3.34 -9.30
C LEU A 82 -8.12 3.56 -8.22
N TRP A 83 -6.93 3.01 -8.45
CA TRP A 83 -5.80 3.12 -7.54
C TRP A 83 -4.63 3.75 -8.27
N ASN A 84 -3.95 4.68 -7.61
CA ASN A 84 -2.68 5.24 -8.06
C ASN A 84 -1.53 4.57 -7.30
N SER A 85 -0.41 4.35 -7.98
CA SER A 85 0.77 3.67 -7.46
C SER A 85 2.04 4.43 -7.81
N ASP A 86 3.05 4.32 -6.95
CA ASP A 86 4.40 4.83 -7.17
C ASP A 86 5.27 3.87 -8.00
N ASN A 87 4.75 2.66 -8.26
CA ASN A 87 5.40 1.61 -9.03
C ASN A 87 4.55 1.21 -10.26
N PRO A 88 5.15 0.97 -11.44
CA PRO A 88 4.43 0.39 -12.56
C PRO A 88 4.05 -1.07 -12.23
N ASN A 89 2.75 -1.34 -12.12
CA ASN A 89 2.20 -2.70 -11.99
C ASN A 89 2.30 -3.51 -13.28
#